data_AF-L7U864-F1
#
_entry.id   AF-L7U864-F1
#
_cell.length_a   1.000
_cell.length_b   1.000
_cell.length_c   1.000
_cell.angle_alpha   90.00
_cell.angle_beta   90.00
_cell.angle_gamma   90.00
#
_symmetry.space_group_name_H-M   'P 1'
#
loop_
_entity.id
_entity.type
_entity.pdbx_description
1 polymer ?
#
loop_
_entity_poly.entity_id
_entity_poly.type
_entity_poly.pdbx_seq_one_letter_code
_entity_poly.pdbx_strand_id
1 'polypeptide(L)'
;MLIFLKAPSESNDVITTPITDVIFLDKTTRYTSKFKKLAVDAREIVPWYRLDADPMDFGKRLLREAATDKMCAALMARATEVWGVDFKIQGEEFVTKEVQAHYVKLLKVWLSPLSGSIGISDRRAHRATVDGPDGQYEQVWKKLALDKKALGDLEALDFFKGMNVAGRRDRSQIYRNVTEAARALVGEVTSWPSRSIEKLAVLSLLRSKALVDYQQQMLQAAAQALSDSSRTPAPRFKQWEYLPYYLRGKPLERTDEDTARPLVLGALYDALGEAMTKEGSDERKLIDDFKLFNKGDEYRRWRLLPPVVRNQVLISDLPRIMFDGKLESEHWRIQFKESALKTLSDKSVGIGGWDVKMKQHPAAVPHEPGHGPRDLFPFASGWSRNELCPNVISSRLMLAPLYAGTSGHNQGRILAWLELAKREKSLDAIPLGLVISAGYSVLWRLYYDKRVSGFHTMFETFQGTYVDTTVRDLRGLPRPAEDPVWSAVLDASPEGQTNVSTFWSTCIKLFGKTGQPVLHAFKSELAKSREAALVDFPGTVIPRWSTTDDVDATAPEVNTWA
;
A
#
# COMPACT_ATOMS: atom_id res chain seq x y z
N MET A 1 6.54 16.50 -3.15
CA MET A 1 6.22 17.90 -2.88
C MET A 1 4.72 18.06 -2.84
N LEU A 2 4.24 18.87 -1.91
CA LEU A 2 2.85 19.29 -1.81
C LEU A 2 2.58 20.43 -2.78
N ILE A 3 1.53 20.28 -3.58
CA ILE A 3 1.06 21.30 -4.52
C ILE A 3 -0.45 21.44 -4.42
N PHE A 4 -0.94 22.62 -4.76
CA PHE A 4 -2.36 22.93 -4.83
C PHE A 4 -2.81 23.13 -6.28
N LEU A 5 -4.09 22.85 -6.55
CA LEU A 5 -4.72 23.05 -7.84
C LEU A 5 -5.90 24.02 -7.73
N LYS A 6 -5.85 25.13 -8.46
CA LYS A 6 -6.95 26.10 -8.62
C LYS A 6 -7.28 26.36 -10.09
N ALA A 7 -8.41 26.98 -10.39
CA ALA A 7 -8.68 27.48 -11.73
C ALA A 7 -7.81 28.72 -12.03
N PRO A 8 -7.44 28.99 -13.30
CA PRO A 8 -6.71 30.19 -13.68
C PRO A 8 -7.41 31.49 -13.24
N SER A 9 -8.74 31.50 -13.22
CA SER A 9 -9.56 32.64 -12.81
C SER A 9 -9.69 32.82 -11.29
N GLU A 10 -9.32 31.83 -10.49
CA GLU A 10 -9.43 31.88 -9.02
C GLU A 10 -8.20 32.58 -8.41
N SER A 11 -8.38 33.35 -7.34
CA SER A 11 -7.24 33.85 -6.55
C SER A 11 -6.62 32.72 -5.72
N ASN A 12 -5.40 32.92 -5.22
CA ASN A 12 -4.78 31.98 -4.28
C ASN A 12 -5.57 31.86 -2.95
N ASP A 13 -6.45 32.81 -2.63
CA ASP A 13 -7.25 32.77 -1.39
C ASP A 13 -8.22 31.59 -1.37
N VAL A 14 -8.64 31.09 -2.54
CA VAL A 14 -9.47 29.87 -2.62
C VAL A 14 -8.74 28.67 -2.00
N ILE A 15 -7.41 28.64 -2.08
CA ILE A 15 -6.59 27.58 -1.50
C ILE A 15 -6.51 27.73 0.02
N THR A 16 -6.41 28.97 0.53
CA THR A 16 -6.23 29.25 1.96
C THR A 16 -7.56 29.40 2.71
N THR A 17 -8.69 29.46 2.01
CA THR A 17 -10.03 29.55 2.61
C THR A 17 -10.41 28.23 3.27
N PRO A 18 -10.72 28.21 4.58
CA PRO A 18 -11.15 27.01 5.29
C PRO A 18 -12.44 26.40 4.76
N ILE A 19 -12.56 25.08 4.79
CA ILE A 19 -13.83 24.37 4.56
C ILE A 19 -14.57 24.23 5.89
N THR A 20 -15.69 24.94 6.04
CA THR A 20 -16.48 24.98 7.29
C THR A 20 -17.38 23.77 7.53
N ASP A 21 -17.73 23.02 6.47
CA ASP A 21 -18.64 21.87 6.55
C ASP A 21 -17.88 20.54 6.46
N VAL A 22 -18.37 19.52 7.17
CA VAL A 22 -17.95 18.13 6.90
C VAL A 22 -18.68 17.69 5.63
N ILE A 23 -18.13 18.07 4.47
CA ILE A 23 -18.76 17.80 3.18
C ILE A 23 -18.77 16.28 2.93
N PHE A 24 -19.96 15.70 2.80
CA PHE A 24 -20.16 14.31 2.37
C PHE A 24 -20.68 14.30 0.94
N LEU A 25 -19.82 13.91 -0.01
CA LEU A 25 -20.26 13.69 -1.40
C LEU A 25 -20.88 12.29 -1.52
N ASP A 26 -22.12 12.21 -2.00
CA ASP A 26 -22.78 10.93 -2.34
C ASP A 26 -22.33 10.42 -3.73
N LYS A 27 -22.45 9.11 -3.91
CA LYS A 27 -21.97 8.27 -5.01
C LYS A 27 -22.63 8.50 -6.38
N THR A 28 -23.71 9.28 -6.49
CA THR A 28 -24.50 9.31 -7.73
C THR A 28 -24.70 10.68 -8.37
N THR A 29 -24.34 11.80 -7.72
CA THR A 29 -24.54 13.12 -8.31
C THR A 29 -23.41 14.08 -7.97
N ARG A 30 -22.82 14.63 -9.04
CA ARG A 30 -22.11 15.92 -9.20
C ARG A 30 -21.57 16.55 -7.91
N TYR A 31 -20.26 16.81 -7.89
CA TYR A 31 -19.58 17.77 -7.01
C TYR A 31 -20.48 18.97 -6.68
N THR A 32 -21.18 18.91 -5.55
CA THR A 32 -21.89 20.05 -4.95
C THR A 32 -21.14 20.54 -3.71
N SER A 33 -19.85 20.22 -3.62
CA SER A 33 -18.91 21.06 -2.88
C SER A 33 -18.69 22.35 -3.65
N LYS A 34 -18.44 23.46 -2.95
CA LYS A 34 -17.97 24.74 -3.53
C LYS A 34 -16.81 24.58 -4.54
N PHE A 35 -16.08 23.47 -4.53
CA PHE A 35 -15.04 23.12 -5.49
C PHE A 35 -15.60 22.35 -6.70
N LYS A 36 -15.78 23.05 -7.82
CA LYS A 36 -16.08 22.41 -9.11
C LYS A 36 -14.91 21.50 -9.51
N LYS A 37 -15.21 20.36 -10.14
CA LYS A 37 -14.20 19.55 -10.82
C LYS A 37 -13.50 20.44 -11.85
N LEU A 38 -12.21 20.73 -11.68
CA LEU A 38 -11.50 21.52 -12.68
C LEU A 38 -11.33 20.72 -13.96
N ALA A 39 -11.65 21.33 -15.09
CA ALA A 39 -11.26 20.81 -16.40
C ALA A 39 -9.73 20.65 -16.44
N VAL A 40 -9.26 19.72 -17.26
CA VAL A 40 -7.85 19.35 -17.36
C VAL A 40 -6.95 20.54 -17.74
N ASP A 41 -7.44 21.30 -18.71
CA ASP A 41 -6.83 22.45 -19.38
C ASP A 41 -7.02 23.76 -18.59
N ALA A 42 -7.87 23.77 -17.58
CA ALA A 42 -8.16 24.91 -16.74
C ALA A 42 -7.59 24.74 -15.31
N ARG A 43 -6.35 24.28 -15.17
CA ARG A 43 -5.68 24.07 -13.87
C ARG A 43 -4.41 24.91 -13.77
N GLU A 44 -4.31 25.66 -12.69
CA GLU A 44 -3.07 26.30 -12.26
C GLU A 44 -2.48 25.54 -11.07
N ILE A 45 -1.15 25.37 -11.08
CA ILE A 45 -0.39 24.69 -10.03
C ILE A 45 0.20 25.75 -9.11
N VAL A 46 -0.12 25.65 -7.83
CA VAL A 46 0.39 26.53 -6.79
C VAL A 46 1.18 25.68 -5.79
N PRO A 47 2.52 25.67 -5.84
CA PRO A 47 3.30 24.95 -4.85
C PRO A 47 3.20 25.63 -3.48
N TRP A 48 3.37 24.87 -2.40
CA TRP A 48 3.21 25.34 -1.02
C TRP A 48 4.02 26.62 -0.72
N TYR A 49 5.22 26.74 -1.30
CA TYR A 49 6.13 27.86 -1.05
C TYR A 49 5.68 29.20 -1.64
N ARG A 50 4.63 29.19 -2.48
CA ARG A 50 3.95 30.43 -2.92
C ARG A 50 2.95 30.97 -1.90
N LEU A 51 2.59 30.16 -0.90
CA LEU A 51 1.67 30.54 0.16
C LEU A 51 2.45 31.02 1.40
N ASP A 52 3.52 30.31 1.75
CA ASP A 52 4.44 30.69 2.83
C ASP A 52 5.87 30.35 2.39
N ALA A 53 6.80 31.30 2.53
CA ALA A 53 8.19 31.10 2.10
C ALA A 53 8.96 30.14 3.01
N ASP A 54 8.62 30.10 4.30
CA ASP A 54 9.23 29.20 5.28
C ASP A 54 8.41 27.90 5.44
N PRO A 55 9.05 26.72 5.38
CA PRO A 55 8.34 25.44 5.49
C PRO A 55 7.69 25.20 6.86
N MET A 56 8.25 25.74 7.94
CA MET A 56 7.65 25.62 9.27
C MET A 56 6.45 26.55 9.43
N ASP A 57 6.47 27.74 8.84
CA ASP A 57 5.31 28.63 8.82
C ASP A 57 4.14 28.02 8.03
N PHE A 58 4.44 27.39 6.88
CA PHE A 58 3.44 26.58 6.16
C PHE A 58 2.91 25.43 7.03
N GLY A 59 3.79 24.73 7.76
CA GLY A 59 3.40 23.68 8.70
C GLY A 59 2.43 24.19 9.78
N LYS A 60 2.78 25.29 10.44
CA LYS A 60 1.94 25.94 11.46
C LYS A 60 0.59 26.38 10.89
N ARG A 61 0.53 26.86 9.64
CA ARG A 61 -0.74 27.12 8.95
C ARG A 61 -1.61 25.87 8.86
N LEU A 62 -1.05 24.73 8.48
CA LEU A 62 -1.79 23.47 8.43
C LEU A 62 -2.27 23.02 9.82
N LEU A 63 -1.48 23.25 10.88
CA LEU A 63 -1.88 22.90 12.25
C LEU A 63 -2.96 23.84 12.80
N ARG A 64 -2.95 25.13 12.46
CA ARG A 64 -4.06 26.05 12.77
C ARG A 64 -5.38 25.58 12.15
N GLU A 65 -5.34 25.23 10.87
CA GLU A 65 -6.51 24.70 10.16
C GLU A 65 -6.96 23.37 10.78
N ALA A 66 -6.03 22.48 11.10
CA ALA A 66 -6.34 21.22 11.76
C ALA A 66 -6.96 21.40 13.16
N ALA A 67 -6.57 22.43 13.91
CA ALA A 67 -7.09 22.69 15.24
C ALA A 67 -8.56 23.13 15.24
N THR A 68 -9.05 23.70 14.14
CA THR A 68 -10.44 24.17 13.98
C THR A 68 -11.31 23.21 13.16
N ASP A 69 -10.71 22.32 12.37
CA ASP A 69 -11.43 21.32 11.57
C ASP A 69 -11.98 20.16 12.42
N LYS A 70 -13.30 19.92 12.33
CA LYS A 70 -14.01 18.88 13.10
C LYS A 70 -13.50 17.47 12.82
N MET A 71 -13.07 17.18 11.60
CA MET A 71 -12.56 15.85 11.24
C MET A 71 -11.17 15.63 11.83
N CYS A 72 -10.26 16.60 11.72
CA CYS A 72 -8.97 16.57 12.39
C CYS A 72 -9.13 16.40 13.91
N ALA A 73 -10.03 17.13 14.55
CA ALA A 73 -10.33 16.99 15.97
C ALA A 73 -10.78 15.55 16.33
N ALA A 74 -11.72 14.98 15.57
CA ALA A 74 -12.17 13.61 15.77
C ALA A 74 -11.05 12.58 15.57
N LEU A 75 -10.16 12.77 14.58
CA LEU A 75 -9.00 11.91 14.36
C LEU A 75 -8.02 11.95 15.53
N MET A 76 -7.70 13.14 16.02
CA MET A 76 -6.80 13.33 17.16
C MET A 76 -7.40 12.73 18.44
N ALA A 77 -8.70 12.93 18.68
CA ALA A 77 -9.40 12.33 19.81
C ALA A 77 -9.35 10.79 19.74
N ARG A 78 -9.64 10.22 18.56
CA ARG A 78 -9.59 8.78 18.35
C ARG A 78 -8.19 8.20 18.50
N ALA A 79 -7.18 8.86 17.94
CA ALA A 79 -5.79 8.42 18.09
C ALA A 79 -5.34 8.49 19.56
N THR A 80 -5.76 9.52 20.28
CA THR A 80 -5.50 9.65 21.72
C THR A 80 -6.12 8.52 22.51
N GLU A 81 -7.38 8.18 22.22
CA GLU A 81 -8.09 7.05 22.83
C GLU A 81 -7.38 5.71 22.58
N VAL A 82 -6.99 5.44 21.34
CA VAL A 82 -6.44 4.13 20.95
C VAL A 82 -4.98 3.96 21.37
N TRP A 83 -4.17 5.02 21.26
CA TRP A 83 -2.72 4.96 21.52
C TRP A 83 -2.34 5.42 22.93
N GLY A 84 -3.25 6.04 23.68
CA GLY A 84 -2.96 6.58 25.01
C GLY A 84 -1.88 7.67 25.01
N VAL A 85 -1.76 8.41 23.91
CA VAL A 85 -0.81 9.53 23.71
C VAL A 85 -1.61 10.77 23.31
N ASP A 86 -1.28 11.95 23.84
CA ASP A 86 -2.02 13.16 23.52
C ASP A 86 -1.67 13.69 22.12
N PHE A 87 -2.61 13.58 21.17
CA PHE A 87 -2.49 14.11 19.82
C PHE A 87 -3.07 15.52 19.67
N LYS A 88 -3.45 16.21 20.75
CA LYS A 88 -3.98 17.57 20.65
C LYS A 88 -2.95 18.54 20.08
N ILE A 89 -3.47 19.56 19.41
CA ILE A 89 -2.71 20.72 18.94
C ILE A 89 -2.95 21.87 19.92
N GLN A 90 -1.87 22.49 20.39
CA GLN A 90 -1.90 23.70 21.22
C GLN A 90 -0.81 24.65 20.73
N GLY A 91 -1.17 25.92 20.48
CA GLY A 91 -0.18 26.92 20.04
C GLY A 91 0.51 26.55 18.71
N GLU A 92 -0.24 25.97 17.77
CA GLU A 92 0.26 25.55 16.45
C GLU A 92 1.26 24.38 16.47
N GLU A 93 1.32 23.62 17.57
CA GLU A 93 2.16 22.43 17.72
C GLU A 93 1.38 21.29 18.36
N PHE A 94 1.78 20.05 18.11
CA PHE A 94 1.29 18.91 18.89
C PHE A 94 1.83 18.98 20.32
N VAL A 95 0.96 18.77 21.31
CA VAL A 95 1.31 18.82 22.75
C VAL A 95 2.38 17.78 23.10
N THR A 96 2.27 16.58 22.52
CA THR A 96 3.27 15.52 22.70
C THR A 96 4.47 15.74 21.77
N LYS A 97 5.67 15.87 22.35
CA LYS A 97 6.92 16.13 21.62
C LYS A 97 7.22 15.09 20.54
N GLU A 98 6.98 13.81 20.80
CA GLU A 98 7.24 12.74 19.84
C GLU A 98 6.28 12.81 18.64
N VAL A 99 5.03 13.21 18.87
CA VAL A 99 4.02 13.43 17.83
C VAL A 99 4.43 14.64 16.98
N GLN A 100 4.87 15.73 17.60
CA GLN A 100 5.39 16.91 16.91
C GLN A 100 6.63 16.57 16.07
N ALA A 101 7.58 15.81 16.62
CA ALA A 101 8.77 15.37 15.90
C ALA A 101 8.40 14.52 14.67
N HIS A 102 7.40 13.63 14.80
CA HIS A 102 6.89 12.85 13.67
C HIS A 102 6.22 13.72 12.62
N TYR A 103 5.39 14.68 13.05
CA TYR A 103 4.77 15.66 12.16
C TYR A 103 5.81 16.42 11.35
N VAL A 104 6.86 16.96 12.00
CA VAL A 104 7.96 17.66 11.32
C VAL A 104 8.70 16.74 10.35
N LYS A 105 8.92 15.46 10.70
CA LYS A 105 9.52 14.48 9.79
C LYS A 105 8.66 14.27 8.53
N LEU A 106 7.34 14.12 8.68
CA LEU A 106 6.43 14.02 7.54
C LEU A 106 6.43 15.30 6.70
N LEU A 107 6.42 16.46 7.35
CA LEU A 107 6.45 17.77 6.71
C LEU A 107 7.71 17.94 5.84
N LYS A 108 8.89 17.58 6.36
CA LYS A 108 10.15 17.57 5.57
C LYS A 108 10.01 16.77 4.27
N VAL A 109 9.44 15.57 4.34
CA VAL A 109 9.23 14.73 3.15
C VAL A 109 8.18 15.33 2.22
N TRP A 110 7.06 15.82 2.75
CA TRP A 110 5.96 16.31 1.93
C TRP A 110 6.27 17.63 1.24
N LEU A 111 7.04 18.52 1.88
CA LEU A 111 7.42 19.82 1.34
C LEU A 111 8.67 19.77 0.45
N SER A 112 9.49 18.73 0.54
CA SER A 112 10.74 18.67 -0.20
C SER A 112 10.52 18.71 -1.73
N PRO A 113 11.34 19.49 -2.48
CA PRO A 113 11.38 19.46 -3.93
C PRO A 113 11.93 18.13 -4.48
N LEU A 114 12.58 17.30 -3.66
CA LEU A 114 13.09 15.99 -4.04
C LEU A 114 12.03 14.87 -3.93
N SER A 115 10.85 15.18 -3.38
CA SER A 115 9.75 14.22 -3.25
C SER A 115 8.79 14.34 -4.44
N GLY A 116 8.35 13.22 -5.03
CA GLY A 116 7.32 13.21 -6.07
C GLY A 116 7.75 12.59 -7.39
N SER A 117 7.36 11.35 -7.71
CA SER A 117 7.59 10.76 -9.04
C SER A 117 6.41 10.99 -10.00
N ILE A 118 6.64 11.53 -11.21
CA ILE A 118 5.56 11.78 -12.21
C ILE A 118 5.94 11.37 -13.66
N GLY A 119 6.98 10.58 -13.91
CA GLY A 119 7.38 10.21 -15.29
C GLY A 119 6.84 8.87 -15.79
N ILE A 120 5.93 8.82 -16.80
CA ILE A 120 5.54 7.56 -17.51
C ILE A 120 6.76 6.85 -18.10
N SER A 121 7.68 7.66 -18.62
CA SER A 121 8.78 7.21 -19.45
C SER A 121 9.99 6.72 -18.66
N ASP A 122 10.17 7.15 -17.41
CA ASP A 122 11.36 6.81 -16.66
C ASP A 122 11.08 5.95 -15.42
N ARG A 123 10.87 4.66 -15.70
CA ARG A 123 10.89 3.56 -14.73
C ARG A 123 12.23 3.46 -13.96
N ARG A 124 13.22 4.33 -14.23
CA ARG A 124 14.48 4.50 -13.50
C ARG A 124 14.43 5.57 -12.40
N ALA A 125 13.28 6.22 -12.12
CA ALA A 125 13.04 7.10 -10.93
C ALA A 125 13.13 6.35 -9.58
N HIS A 126 13.90 5.28 -9.54
CA HIS A 126 14.14 4.35 -8.45
C HIS A 126 15.64 4.14 -8.23
N ARG A 127 16.49 4.78 -9.05
CA ARG A 127 17.94 4.57 -9.09
C ARG A 127 18.61 5.81 -8.54
N ALA A 128 19.50 5.64 -7.57
CA ALA A 128 20.22 6.76 -6.98
C ALA A 128 20.96 7.64 -8.00
N THR A 129 21.30 7.08 -9.17
CA THR A 129 22.01 7.75 -10.29
C THR A 129 21.14 8.65 -11.17
N VAL A 130 19.80 8.56 -11.10
CA VAL A 130 18.85 9.41 -11.83
C VAL A 130 18.35 10.57 -10.95
N ASP A 131 18.68 10.55 -9.66
CA ASP A 131 17.98 11.22 -8.57
C ASP A 131 18.78 12.39 -7.95
N GLY A 132 19.49 13.16 -8.77
CA GLY A 132 19.98 14.49 -8.37
C GLY A 132 18.86 15.54 -8.49
N PRO A 133 19.01 16.73 -7.88
CA PRO A 133 18.05 17.83 -7.99
C PRO A 133 17.71 18.18 -9.44
N ASP A 134 18.72 18.15 -10.30
CA ASP A 134 18.60 18.37 -11.73
C ASP A 134 17.77 17.29 -12.43
N GLY A 135 17.98 16.02 -12.09
CA GLY A 135 17.23 14.90 -12.67
C GLY A 135 15.75 14.96 -12.29
N GLN A 136 15.47 15.25 -11.01
CA GLN A 136 14.12 15.42 -10.50
C GLN A 136 13.41 16.62 -11.14
N TYR A 137 14.10 17.75 -11.29
CA TYR A 137 13.57 18.93 -11.97
C TYR A 137 13.19 18.65 -13.43
N GLU A 138 14.12 18.12 -14.23
CA GLU A 138 13.91 17.91 -15.66
C GLU A 138 12.77 16.91 -15.94
N GLN A 139 12.61 15.89 -15.09
CA GLN A 139 11.62 14.84 -15.30
C GLN A 139 10.21 15.20 -14.78
N VAL A 140 10.15 15.99 -13.70
CA VAL A 140 8.93 16.24 -12.94
C VAL A 140 8.53 17.71 -12.99
N TRP A 141 9.35 18.59 -12.45
CA TRP A 141 8.94 19.96 -12.14
C TRP A 141 8.91 20.89 -13.35
N LYS A 142 9.79 20.68 -14.34
CA LYS A 142 9.81 21.43 -15.59
C LYS A 142 8.48 21.35 -16.35
N LYS A 143 7.83 20.18 -16.34
CA LYS A 143 6.53 19.97 -16.99
C LYS A 143 5.39 20.74 -16.32
N LEU A 144 5.58 21.11 -15.07
CA LEU A 144 4.63 21.89 -14.28
C LEU A 144 4.98 23.38 -14.27
N ALA A 145 5.94 23.80 -15.10
CA ALA A 145 6.45 25.18 -15.20
C ALA A 145 6.90 25.76 -13.84
N LEU A 146 7.43 24.92 -12.96
CA LEU A 146 8.06 25.39 -11.72
C LEU A 146 9.46 25.92 -12.03
N ASP A 147 9.89 26.95 -11.29
CA ASP A 147 11.19 27.56 -11.48
C ASP A 147 12.31 26.70 -10.88
N LYS A 148 13.34 26.41 -11.70
CA LYS A 148 14.47 25.57 -11.29
C LYS A 148 15.25 26.19 -10.13
N LYS A 149 15.48 27.50 -10.21
CA LYS A 149 16.28 28.21 -9.20
C LYS A 149 15.57 28.18 -7.85
N ALA A 150 14.27 28.49 -7.82
CA ALA A 150 13.46 28.44 -6.62
C ALA A 150 13.48 27.04 -5.97
N LEU A 151 13.41 25.97 -6.76
CA LEU A 151 13.47 24.60 -6.23
C LEU A 151 14.86 24.25 -5.66
N GLY A 152 15.94 24.73 -6.29
CA GLY A 152 17.30 24.60 -5.77
C GLY A 152 17.52 25.39 -4.48
N ASP A 153 17.01 26.63 -4.42
CA ASP A 153 17.04 27.46 -3.22
C ASP A 153 16.27 26.79 -2.06
N LEU A 154 15.12 26.18 -2.36
CA LEU A 154 14.32 25.43 -1.38
C LEU A 154 15.04 24.19 -0.85
N GLU A 155 15.66 23.39 -1.72
CA GLU A 155 16.41 22.20 -1.29
C GLU A 155 17.57 22.56 -0.36
N ALA A 156 18.21 23.71 -0.60
CA ALA A 156 19.33 24.20 0.20
C ALA A 156 18.93 24.68 1.62
N LEU A 157 17.62 24.78 1.93
CA LEU A 157 17.17 25.17 3.26
C LEU A 157 17.61 24.15 4.33
N ASP A 158 18.10 24.64 5.47
CA ASP A 158 18.51 23.80 6.61
C ASP A 158 17.39 22.86 7.09
N PHE A 159 16.13 23.24 6.87
CA PHE A 159 14.97 22.40 7.16
C PHE A 159 15.06 21.01 6.49
N PHE A 160 15.57 20.93 5.26
CA PHE A 160 15.72 19.67 4.51
C PHE A 160 17.08 18.98 4.70
N LYS A 161 18.01 19.60 5.43
CA LYS A 161 19.34 19.04 5.70
C LYS A 161 19.25 17.68 6.41
N GLY A 162 20.07 16.73 5.97
CA GLY A 162 20.12 15.37 6.52
C GLY A 162 18.92 14.49 6.16
N MET A 163 18.02 14.96 5.30
CA MET A 163 16.92 14.14 4.80
C MET A 163 17.48 13.03 3.90
N ASN A 164 17.49 11.80 4.40
CA ASN A 164 17.67 10.63 3.54
C ASN A 164 16.38 10.46 2.74
N VAL A 165 16.41 10.75 1.44
CA VAL A 165 15.22 10.80 0.58
C VAL A 165 14.79 9.37 0.19
N ALA A 166 14.43 8.55 1.18
CA ALA A 166 13.63 7.35 0.98
C ALA A 166 12.26 7.68 0.32
N GLY A 167 11.85 8.95 0.40
CA GLY A 167 10.68 9.53 -0.26
C GLY A 167 10.87 9.89 -1.75
N ARG A 168 11.96 9.47 -2.40
CA ARG A 168 12.12 9.60 -3.87
C ARG A 168 10.99 8.92 -4.65
N ARG A 169 10.40 7.88 -4.05
CA ARG A 169 9.18 7.19 -4.53
C ARG A 169 7.88 7.72 -3.95
N ASP A 170 7.93 8.63 -2.97
CA ASP A 170 6.71 9.28 -2.51
C ASP A 170 6.16 10.13 -3.65
N ARG A 171 4.85 10.13 -3.76
CA ARG A 171 4.14 10.77 -4.85
C ARG A 171 3.87 12.22 -4.47
N SER A 172 3.74 13.09 -5.46
CA SER A 172 3.33 14.47 -5.22
C SER A 172 1.99 14.49 -4.51
N GLN A 173 1.87 15.30 -3.46
CA GLN A 173 0.64 15.47 -2.70
C GLN A 173 -0.14 16.61 -3.34
N ILE A 174 -1.35 16.33 -3.81
CA ILE A 174 -2.11 17.28 -4.63
C ILE A 174 -3.45 17.55 -3.94
N TYR A 175 -3.72 18.81 -3.61
CA TYR A 175 -4.93 19.23 -2.90
C TYR A 175 -5.59 20.45 -3.54
N ARG A 176 -6.84 20.76 -3.17
CA ARG A 176 -7.50 22.01 -3.60
C ARG A 176 -7.30 23.14 -2.60
N ASN A 177 -7.21 22.81 -1.32
CA ASN A 177 -7.14 23.79 -0.24
C ASN A 177 -6.36 23.24 0.97
N VAL A 178 -6.05 24.15 1.88
CA VAL A 178 -5.32 23.87 3.12
C VAL A 178 -6.07 22.92 4.06
N THR A 179 -7.41 22.88 4.06
CA THR A 179 -8.18 21.93 4.87
C THR A 179 -7.96 20.48 4.43
N GLU A 180 -7.96 20.19 3.12
CA GLU A 180 -7.65 18.85 2.60
C GLU A 180 -6.22 18.44 2.93
N ALA A 181 -5.26 19.36 2.77
CA ALA A 181 -3.87 19.12 3.12
C ALA A 181 -3.70 18.85 4.63
N ALA A 182 -4.36 19.63 5.48
CA ALA A 182 -4.37 19.48 6.93
C ALA A 182 -4.96 18.12 7.35
N ARG A 183 -6.15 17.77 6.83
CA ARG A 183 -6.77 16.45 7.07
C ARG A 183 -5.88 15.30 6.63
N ALA A 184 -5.22 15.43 5.48
CA ALA A 184 -4.32 14.40 5.00
C ALA A 184 -3.11 14.21 5.92
N LEU A 185 -2.49 15.30 6.33
CA LEU A 185 -1.28 15.29 7.16
C LEU A 185 -1.59 14.85 8.60
N VAL A 186 -2.66 15.37 9.22
CA VAL A 186 -3.15 14.91 10.53
C VAL A 186 -3.58 13.45 10.47
N GLY A 187 -4.26 13.03 9.40
CA GLY A 187 -4.61 11.63 9.18
C GLY A 187 -3.38 10.72 9.11
N GLU A 188 -2.25 11.21 8.59
CA GLU A 188 -0.99 10.46 8.57
C GLU A 188 -0.32 10.40 9.94
N VAL A 189 -0.31 11.51 10.67
CA VAL A 189 0.21 11.57 12.04
C VAL A 189 -0.58 10.66 12.97
N THR A 190 -1.90 10.70 12.91
CA THR A 190 -2.80 9.91 13.79
C THR A 190 -2.81 8.41 13.47
N SER A 191 -2.58 8.04 12.21
CA SER A 191 -2.44 6.64 11.76
C SER A 191 -0.99 6.14 11.78
N TRP A 192 -0.03 6.93 12.23
CA TRP A 192 1.36 6.50 12.24
C TRP A 192 1.61 5.22 13.06
N PRO A 193 1.11 5.08 14.30
CA PRO A 193 1.27 3.84 15.07
C PRO A 193 0.68 2.62 14.36
N SER A 194 -0.42 2.79 13.64
CA SER A 194 -1.04 1.74 12.83
C SER A 194 -0.12 1.15 11.78
N ARG A 195 0.86 1.92 11.28
CA ARG A 195 1.84 1.40 10.32
C ARG A 195 2.74 0.32 10.95
N SER A 196 2.99 0.43 12.25
CA SER A 196 3.72 -0.59 13.02
C SER A 196 2.84 -1.81 13.28
N ILE A 197 1.56 -1.61 13.63
CA ILE A 197 0.56 -2.69 13.77
C ILE A 197 0.47 -3.50 12.48
N GLU A 198 0.33 -2.83 11.34
CA GLU A 198 0.27 -3.48 10.04
C GLU A 198 1.55 -4.27 9.75
N LYS A 199 2.73 -3.69 10.02
CA LYS A 199 4.02 -4.38 9.86
C LYS A 199 4.11 -5.64 10.74
N LEU A 200 3.67 -5.56 12.00
CA LEU A 200 3.62 -6.71 12.91
C LEU A 200 2.66 -7.78 12.39
N ALA A 201 1.48 -7.37 11.92
CA ALA A 201 0.50 -8.28 11.36
C ALA A 201 1.02 -9.02 10.10
N VAL A 202 1.70 -8.31 9.18
CA VAL A 202 2.29 -8.96 8.00
C VAL A 202 3.51 -9.82 8.33
N LEU A 203 4.26 -9.52 9.39
CA LEU A 203 5.33 -10.40 9.89
C LEU A 203 4.76 -11.67 10.51
N SER A 204 3.61 -11.59 11.19
CA SER A 204 2.87 -12.77 11.64
C SER A 204 2.40 -13.61 10.44
N LEU A 205 1.78 -12.99 9.43
CA LEU A 205 1.35 -13.68 8.21
C LEU A 205 2.52 -14.29 7.42
N LEU A 206 3.70 -13.64 7.41
CA LEU A 206 4.91 -14.17 6.76
C LEU A 206 5.32 -15.54 7.33
N ARG A 207 5.01 -15.79 8.60
CA ARG A 207 5.32 -17.01 9.36
C ARG A 207 4.16 -18.02 9.39
N SER A 208 3.02 -17.69 8.76
CA SER A 208 1.82 -18.51 8.75
C SER A 208 2.03 -19.80 7.94
N LYS A 209 2.03 -20.96 8.63
CA LYS A 209 2.06 -22.27 7.97
C LYS A 209 0.74 -22.56 7.25
N ALA A 210 -0.39 -22.23 7.88
CA ALA A 210 -1.71 -22.42 7.29
C ALA A 210 -1.87 -21.65 5.97
N LEU A 211 -1.38 -20.41 5.89
CA LEU A 211 -1.37 -19.64 4.66
C LEU A 211 -0.49 -20.31 3.59
N VAL A 212 0.71 -20.78 3.96
CA VAL A 212 1.59 -21.51 3.04
C VAL A 212 0.89 -22.74 2.48
N ASP A 213 0.21 -23.52 3.32
CA ASP A 213 -0.48 -24.74 2.90
C ASP A 213 -1.58 -24.44 1.87
N TYR A 214 -2.40 -23.40 2.10
CA TYR A 214 -3.41 -22.99 1.12
C TYR A 214 -2.78 -22.46 -0.18
N GLN A 215 -1.69 -21.68 -0.07
CA GLN A 215 -0.99 -21.20 -1.25
C GLN A 215 -0.39 -22.36 -2.05
N GLN A 216 0.17 -23.37 -1.41
CA GLN A 216 0.72 -24.56 -2.08
C GLN A 216 -0.37 -25.38 -2.75
N GLN A 217 -1.56 -25.52 -2.15
CA GLN A 217 -2.71 -26.15 -2.81
C GLN A 217 -3.12 -25.39 -4.09
N MET A 218 -3.11 -24.05 -4.05
CA MET A 218 -3.35 -23.24 -5.26
C MET A 218 -2.27 -23.47 -6.33
N LEU A 219 -0.99 -23.49 -5.93
CA LEU A 219 0.12 -23.74 -6.84
C LEU A 219 0.07 -25.15 -7.45
N GLN A 220 -0.37 -26.15 -6.68
CA GLN A 220 -0.54 -27.51 -7.14
C GLN A 220 -1.63 -27.59 -8.23
N ALA A 221 -2.76 -26.90 -8.03
CA ALA A 221 -3.80 -26.81 -9.05
C ALA A 221 -3.30 -26.12 -10.33
N ALA A 222 -2.49 -25.07 -10.21
CA ALA A 222 -1.88 -24.42 -11.36
C ALA A 222 -0.85 -25.32 -12.07
N ALA A 223 -0.05 -26.10 -11.34
CA ALA A 223 0.88 -27.06 -11.93
C ALA A 223 0.13 -28.13 -12.75
N GLN A 224 -0.98 -28.64 -12.20
CA GLN A 224 -1.86 -29.57 -12.91
C GLN A 224 -2.44 -28.94 -14.18
N ALA A 225 -2.97 -27.72 -14.09
CA ALA A 225 -3.52 -26.99 -15.24
C ALA A 225 -2.47 -26.69 -16.34
N LEU A 226 -1.21 -26.47 -15.97
CA LEU A 226 -0.10 -26.26 -16.92
C LEU A 226 0.37 -27.55 -17.59
N SER A 227 0.23 -28.70 -16.92
CA SER A 227 0.58 -30.02 -17.46
C SER A 227 -0.45 -30.57 -18.45
N ASP A 228 -1.69 -30.11 -18.37
CA ASP A 228 -2.79 -30.55 -19.22
C ASP A 228 -3.12 -29.49 -20.30
N SER A 229 -2.67 -29.75 -21.52
CA SER A 229 -2.86 -28.87 -22.67
C SER A 229 -4.33 -28.66 -23.05
N SER A 230 -5.25 -29.53 -22.60
CA SER A 230 -6.69 -29.35 -22.78
C SER A 230 -7.27 -28.28 -21.85
N ARG A 231 -6.60 -27.98 -20.74
CA ARG A 231 -7.04 -27.02 -19.72
C ARG A 231 -6.43 -25.64 -19.91
N THR A 232 -5.17 -25.59 -20.35
CA THR A 232 -4.44 -24.34 -20.63
C THR A 232 -3.83 -24.37 -22.03
N PRO A 233 -4.57 -23.91 -23.06
CA PRO A 233 -4.04 -23.82 -24.41
C PRO A 233 -2.95 -22.73 -24.48
N ALA A 234 -1.72 -23.13 -24.79
CA ALA A 234 -0.56 -22.26 -25.02
C ALA A 234 -0.22 -21.27 -23.86
N PRO A 235 0.36 -21.75 -22.75
CA PRO A 235 0.87 -20.89 -21.69
C PRO A 235 1.92 -19.90 -22.22
N ARG A 236 1.88 -18.66 -21.74
CA ARG A 236 2.77 -17.56 -22.18
C ARG A 236 3.73 -17.21 -21.07
N PHE A 237 4.81 -17.96 -20.95
CA PHE A 237 5.72 -17.88 -19.81
C PHE A 237 6.40 -16.52 -19.69
N LYS A 238 6.45 -15.69 -20.75
CA LYS A 238 6.98 -14.31 -20.66
C LYS A 238 6.11 -13.30 -19.90
N GLN A 239 4.86 -13.64 -19.53
CA GLN A 239 3.94 -12.69 -18.90
C GLN A 239 4.17 -12.53 -17.38
N TRP A 240 5.23 -11.81 -17.02
CA TRP A 240 5.62 -11.59 -15.62
C TRP A 240 5.21 -10.22 -15.09
N GLU A 241 4.89 -10.15 -13.80
CA GLU A 241 4.68 -8.90 -13.06
C GLU A 241 5.67 -8.78 -11.90
N TYR A 242 5.77 -9.80 -11.04
CA TYR A 242 6.69 -9.80 -9.89
C TYR A 242 7.89 -10.71 -10.07
N LEU A 243 7.79 -11.76 -10.89
CA LEU A 243 8.91 -12.64 -11.19
C LEU A 243 10.19 -11.93 -11.71
N PRO A 244 10.17 -10.79 -12.46
CA PRO A 244 11.41 -10.18 -12.93
C PRO A 244 12.28 -9.67 -11.77
N TYR A 245 11.66 -9.24 -10.67
CA TYR A 245 12.37 -8.73 -9.50
C TYR A 245 13.20 -9.81 -8.80
N TYR A 246 12.73 -11.06 -8.83
CA TYR A 246 13.28 -12.14 -8.01
C TYR A 246 13.99 -13.21 -8.84
N LEU A 247 13.49 -13.50 -10.04
CA LEU A 247 14.09 -14.47 -10.96
C LEU A 247 15.04 -13.83 -11.97
N ARG A 248 15.11 -12.50 -12.12
CA ARG A 248 16.15 -11.85 -12.94
C ARG A 248 17.00 -10.86 -12.15
N GLY A 249 16.55 -10.48 -10.96
CA GLY A 249 17.20 -9.45 -10.14
C GLY A 249 17.06 -8.04 -10.69
N LYS A 250 16.41 -7.86 -11.86
CA LYS A 250 16.19 -6.57 -12.50
C LYS A 250 14.71 -6.37 -12.81
N PRO A 251 14.08 -5.34 -12.22
CA PRO A 251 12.71 -4.98 -12.56
C PRO A 251 12.56 -4.80 -14.07
N LEU A 252 11.50 -5.38 -14.64
CA LEU A 252 11.10 -5.18 -16.04
C LEU A 252 12.09 -5.70 -17.09
N GLU A 253 13.09 -6.47 -16.70
CA GLU A 253 13.94 -7.18 -17.65
C GLU A 253 13.06 -8.09 -18.51
N ARG A 254 13.12 -7.87 -19.83
CA ARG A 254 12.42 -8.74 -20.78
C ARG A 254 13.14 -10.09 -20.81
N THR A 255 12.37 -11.15 -20.88
CA THR A 255 12.85 -12.51 -21.04
C THR A 255 12.28 -13.09 -22.33
N ASP A 256 13.01 -13.99 -22.97
CA ASP A 256 12.50 -14.88 -24.01
C ASP A 256 11.79 -16.10 -23.38
N GLU A 257 11.06 -16.88 -24.19
CA GLU A 257 10.32 -18.06 -23.71
C GLU A 257 11.26 -19.18 -23.25
N ASP A 258 12.37 -19.40 -23.95
CA ASP A 258 13.34 -20.47 -23.65
C ASP A 258 14.00 -20.25 -22.28
N THR A 259 14.14 -19.00 -21.87
CA THR A 259 14.57 -18.60 -20.53
C THR A 259 13.41 -18.60 -19.53
N ALA A 260 12.26 -18.06 -19.91
CA ALA A 260 11.16 -17.85 -18.98
C ALA A 260 10.53 -19.15 -18.48
N ARG A 261 10.32 -20.11 -19.40
CA ARG A 261 9.67 -21.38 -19.11
C ARG A 261 10.41 -22.20 -18.05
N PRO A 262 11.71 -22.52 -18.18
CA PRO A 262 12.42 -23.30 -17.16
C PRO A 262 12.48 -22.57 -15.82
N LEU A 263 12.61 -21.24 -15.81
CA LEU A 263 12.61 -20.45 -14.59
C LEU A 263 11.26 -20.49 -13.86
N VAL A 264 10.15 -20.31 -14.58
CA VAL A 264 8.80 -20.36 -13.98
C VAL A 264 8.49 -21.75 -13.45
N LEU A 265 8.71 -22.79 -14.27
CA LEU A 265 8.37 -24.15 -13.90
C LEU A 265 9.27 -24.66 -12.78
N GLY A 266 10.58 -24.39 -12.84
CA GLY A 266 11.50 -24.73 -11.76
C GLY A 266 11.17 -24.02 -10.45
N ALA A 267 10.79 -22.74 -10.49
CA ALA A 267 10.34 -22.01 -9.30
C ALA A 267 9.03 -22.56 -8.73
N LEU A 268 8.08 -22.93 -9.60
CA LEU A 268 6.82 -23.56 -9.21
C LEU A 268 7.04 -24.89 -8.48
N TYR A 269 7.85 -25.78 -9.05
CA TYR A 269 8.13 -27.07 -8.44
C TYR A 269 9.06 -26.97 -7.21
N ASP A 270 9.99 -26.00 -7.15
CA ASP A 270 10.73 -25.69 -5.91
C ASP A 270 9.80 -25.22 -4.78
N ALA A 271 8.74 -24.47 -5.10
CA ALA A 271 7.75 -24.00 -4.13
C ALA A 271 6.83 -25.13 -3.61
N LEU A 272 6.52 -26.12 -4.45
CA LEU A 272 5.77 -27.32 -4.07
C LEU A 272 6.63 -28.33 -3.28
N GLY A 273 7.96 -28.23 -3.41
CA GLY A 273 8.92 -29.00 -2.62
C GLY A 273 9.04 -30.48 -3.02
N GLU A 274 9.99 -31.17 -2.37
CA GLU A 274 10.38 -32.54 -2.74
C GLU A 274 9.29 -33.57 -2.47
N ALA A 275 8.39 -33.34 -1.50
CA ALA A 275 7.28 -34.25 -1.20
C ALA A 275 6.30 -34.43 -2.37
N MET A 276 6.27 -33.47 -3.30
CA MET A 276 5.39 -33.46 -4.47
C MET A 276 6.10 -33.85 -5.77
N THR A 277 7.44 -33.97 -5.76
CA THR A 277 8.23 -34.35 -6.94
C THR A 277 8.89 -35.70 -6.71
N LYS A 278 8.44 -36.74 -7.43
CA LYS A 278 9.06 -38.06 -7.33
C LYS A 278 10.49 -38.05 -7.87
N GLU A 279 11.37 -38.83 -7.27
CA GLU A 279 12.73 -38.99 -7.78
C GLU A 279 12.71 -39.51 -9.22
N GLY A 280 13.50 -38.87 -10.11
CA GLY A 280 13.54 -39.19 -11.53
C GLY A 280 12.39 -38.64 -12.39
N SER A 281 11.48 -37.82 -11.83
CA SER A 281 10.39 -37.20 -12.60
C SER A 281 10.84 -35.97 -13.40
N ASP A 282 10.07 -35.60 -14.43
CA ASP A 282 10.33 -34.39 -15.23
C ASP A 282 10.31 -33.12 -14.37
N GLU A 283 9.48 -33.08 -13.32
CA GLU A 283 9.43 -31.99 -12.35
C GLU A 283 10.74 -31.84 -11.58
N ARG A 284 11.38 -32.97 -11.20
CA ARG A 284 12.68 -32.92 -10.52
C ARG A 284 13.75 -32.35 -11.43
N LYS A 285 13.74 -32.75 -12.71
CA LYS A 285 14.65 -32.20 -13.72
C LYS A 285 14.48 -30.68 -13.87
N LEU A 286 13.24 -30.17 -13.87
CA LEU A 286 12.97 -28.74 -13.93
C LEU A 286 13.53 -27.97 -12.72
N ILE A 287 13.49 -28.57 -11.52
CA ILE A 287 14.11 -27.98 -10.32
C ILE A 287 15.64 -27.94 -10.48
N ASP A 288 16.24 -29.04 -10.93
CA ASP A 288 17.70 -29.13 -11.05
C ASP A 288 18.24 -28.22 -12.17
N ASP A 289 17.52 -28.12 -13.29
CA ASP A 289 17.81 -27.14 -14.35
C ASP A 289 17.72 -25.70 -13.80
N PHE A 290 16.73 -25.40 -12.95
CA PHE A 290 16.60 -24.08 -12.33
C PHE A 290 17.75 -23.77 -11.35
N LYS A 291 18.20 -24.75 -10.56
CA LYS A 291 19.37 -24.60 -9.67
C LYS A 291 20.65 -24.27 -10.44
N LEU A 292 20.79 -24.81 -11.66
CA LEU A 292 21.98 -24.65 -12.50
C LEU A 292 21.90 -23.45 -13.46
N PHE A 293 20.69 -22.95 -13.73
CA PHE A 293 20.44 -21.84 -14.64
C PHE A 293 21.32 -20.64 -14.29
N ASN A 294 22.08 -20.13 -15.27
CA ASN A 294 23.01 -19.00 -15.12
C ASN A 294 23.82 -19.06 -13.80
N LYS A 295 24.47 -20.20 -13.57
CA LYS A 295 25.32 -20.49 -12.38
C LYS A 295 24.54 -20.43 -11.05
N GLY A 296 23.22 -20.55 -11.09
CA GLY A 296 22.33 -20.58 -9.94
C GLY A 296 22.06 -19.22 -9.28
N ASP A 297 22.37 -18.10 -9.94
CA ASP A 297 22.11 -16.75 -9.39
C ASP A 297 20.62 -16.53 -9.10
N GLU A 298 19.77 -16.95 -10.05
CA GLU A 298 18.33 -16.87 -9.98
C GLU A 298 17.77 -17.74 -8.86
N TYR A 299 18.25 -18.98 -8.75
CA TYR A 299 17.85 -19.90 -7.69
C TYR A 299 18.26 -19.36 -6.31
N ARG A 300 19.50 -18.87 -6.16
CA ARG A 300 19.95 -18.26 -4.90
C ARG A 300 19.05 -17.10 -4.49
N ARG A 301 18.77 -16.16 -5.40
CA ARG A 301 17.84 -15.04 -5.13
C ARG A 301 16.44 -15.50 -4.77
N TRP A 302 15.92 -16.48 -5.50
CA TRP A 302 14.62 -17.08 -5.21
C TRP A 302 14.56 -17.64 -3.79
N ARG A 303 15.59 -18.36 -3.35
CA ARG A 303 15.67 -18.97 -2.02
C ARG A 303 15.87 -17.98 -0.87
N LEU A 304 16.21 -16.72 -1.15
CA LEU A 304 16.21 -15.66 -0.13
C LEU A 304 14.80 -15.22 0.26
N LEU A 305 13.76 -15.65 -0.46
CA LEU A 305 12.37 -15.33 -0.15
C LEU A 305 11.75 -16.38 0.79
N PRO A 306 11.07 -15.96 1.87
CA PRO A 306 10.27 -16.88 2.68
C PRO A 306 9.14 -17.53 1.88
N PRO A 307 8.65 -18.71 2.30
CA PRO A 307 7.65 -19.48 1.54
C PRO A 307 6.40 -18.68 1.16
N VAL A 308 5.82 -17.90 2.10
CA VAL A 308 4.62 -17.08 1.82
C VAL A 308 4.83 -16.11 0.65
N VAL A 309 6.03 -15.53 0.56
CA VAL A 309 6.39 -14.55 -0.47
C VAL A 309 6.65 -15.24 -1.80
N ARG A 310 7.42 -16.34 -1.79
CA ARG A 310 7.66 -17.16 -2.99
C ARG A 310 6.34 -17.60 -3.62
N ASN A 311 5.48 -18.17 -2.79
CA ASN A 311 4.20 -18.67 -3.26
C ASN A 311 3.33 -17.53 -3.77
N GLN A 312 3.28 -16.39 -3.09
CA GLN A 312 2.50 -15.24 -3.55
C GLN A 312 2.99 -14.68 -4.89
N VAL A 313 4.30 -14.62 -5.12
CA VAL A 313 4.86 -14.17 -6.40
C VAL A 313 4.36 -15.04 -7.55
N LEU A 314 4.36 -16.37 -7.36
CA LEU A 314 3.81 -17.31 -8.33
C LEU A 314 2.28 -17.18 -8.46
N ILE A 315 1.55 -17.10 -7.35
CA ILE A 315 0.10 -16.89 -7.34
C ILE A 315 -0.30 -15.64 -8.11
N SER A 316 0.52 -14.59 -8.06
CA SER A 316 0.29 -13.39 -8.85
C SER A 316 0.48 -13.62 -10.34
N ASP A 317 1.56 -14.26 -10.75
CA ASP A 317 1.98 -14.26 -12.15
C ASP A 317 1.40 -15.44 -12.96
N LEU A 318 1.15 -16.59 -12.33
CA LEU A 318 0.63 -17.79 -12.99
C LEU A 318 -0.71 -17.56 -13.73
N PRO A 319 -1.71 -16.85 -13.19
CA PRO A 319 -2.92 -16.56 -13.96
C PRO A 319 -2.68 -15.73 -15.24
N ARG A 320 -1.64 -14.88 -15.26
CA ARG A 320 -1.25 -14.14 -16.47
C ARG A 320 -0.67 -15.08 -17.53
N ILE A 321 0.21 -15.96 -17.07
CA ILE A 321 0.86 -16.97 -17.90
C ILE A 321 -0.19 -17.89 -18.52
N MET A 322 -1.21 -18.29 -17.76
CA MET A 322 -2.22 -19.25 -18.21
C MET A 322 -3.38 -18.64 -19.00
N PHE A 323 -3.93 -17.46 -18.63
CA PHE A 323 -5.26 -17.03 -19.10
C PHE A 323 -5.43 -15.55 -19.48
N ASP A 324 -4.36 -14.85 -19.88
CA ASP A 324 -4.43 -13.41 -20.26
C ASP A 324 -4.68 -12.40 -19.15
N GLY A 325 -4.47 -12.85 -17.91
CA GLY A 325 -4.09 -11.98 -16.83
C GLY A 325 -5.25 -11.29 -16.14
N LYS A 326 -5.04 -10.01 -15.83
CA LYS A 326 -5.80 -9.26 -14.82
C LYS A 326 -7.20 -8.95 -15.35
N LEU A 327 -8.23 -9.55 -14.76
CA LEU A 327 -9.62 -9.19 -15.07
C LEU A 327 -9.97 -7.83 -14.47
N GLU A 328 -10.77 -7.04 -15.19
CA GLU A 328 -11.33 -5.81 -14.64
C GLU A 328 -12.27 -6.15 -13.48
N SER A 329 -12.25 -5.33 -12.44
CA SER A 329 -12.98 -5.59 -11.22
C SER A 329 -13.65 -4.32 -10.71
N GLU A 330 -14.82 -4.48 -10.10
CA GLU A 330 -15.45 -3.42 -9.34
C GLU A 330 -14.59 -3.03 -8.12
N HIS A 331 -14.67 -1.76 -7.69
CA HIS A 331 -13.85 -1.26 -6.58
C HIS A 331 -14.65 -1.17 -5.29
N TRP A 332 -14.35 -2.02 -4.32
CA TRP A 332 -15.14 -2.15 -3.10
C TRP A 332 -14.52 -1.38 -1.95
N ARG A 333 -15.24 -0.44 -1.33
CA ARG A 333 -14.65 0.36 -0.24
C ARG A 333 -15.49 0.37 1.02
N ILE A 334 -14.80 0.34 2.16
CA ILE A 334 -15.45 0.49 3.45
C ILE A 334 -15.88 1.93 3.68
N GLN A 335 -17.10 2.10 4.18
CA GLN A 335 -17.64 3.38 4.59
C GLN A 335 -18.48 3.22 5.84
N PHE A 336 -18.35 4.15 6.78
CA PHE A 336 -19.39 4.35 7.78
C PHE A 336 -20.70 4.76 7.09
N LYS A 337 -21.81 4.44 7.74
CA LYS A 337 -23.13 4.93 7.34
C LYS A 337 -23.12 6.45 7.34
N GLU A 338 -23.72 7.04 6.30
CA GLU A 338 -23.70 8.49 6.11
C GLU A 338 -24.31 9.25 7.28
N SER A 339 -25.33 8.70 7.95
CA SER A 339 -25.92 9.29 9.14
C SER A 339 -24.91 9.43 10.29
N ALA A 340 -24.04 8.44 10.49
CA ALA A 340 -23.00 8.49 11.53
C ALA A 340 -21.94 9.55 11.19
N LEU A 341 -21.56 9.63 9.92
CA LEU A 341 -20.65 10.65 9.43
C LEU A 341 -21.23 12.06 9.57
N LYS A 342 -22.53 12.26 9.27
CA LYS A 342 -23.21 13.56 9.46
C LYS A 342 -23.24 14.03 10.90
N THR A 343 -23.17 13.11 11.86
CA THR A 343 -23.09 13.44 13.29
C THR A 343 -21.66 13.65 13.81
N LEU A 344 -20.65 13.69 12.92
CA LEU A 344 -19.26 13.93 13.30
C LEU A 344 -19.11 15.30 13.98
N SER A 345 -18.51 15.28 15.17
CA SER A 345 -18.20 16.45 15.97
C SER A 345 -16.75 16.40 16.43
N ASP A 346 -16.24 17.52 16.93
CA ASP A 346 -14.94 17.64 17.59
C ASP A 346 -14.78 16.72 18.83
N LYS A 347 -15.91 16.21 19.36
CA LYS A 347 -15.96 15.27 20.50
C LYS A 347 -16.25 13.83 20.11
N SER A 348 -16.25 13.48 18.82
CA SER A 348 -16.58 12.12 18.37
C SER A 348 -15.52 11.10 18.80
N VAL A 349 -15.70 10.54 20.00
CA VAL A 349 -14.96 9.40 20.58
C VAL A 349 -15.80 8.12 20.50
N GLY A 350 -15.17 6.95 20.55
CA GLY A 350 -15.93 5.68 20.63
C GLY A 350 -16.66 5.28 19.34
N ILE A 351 -16.15 5.69 18.17
CA ILE A 351 -16.69 5.34 16.84
C ILE A 351 -16.70 3.83 16.51
N GLY A 352 -16.16 2.98 17.39
CA GLY A 352 -16.08 1.53 17.18
C GLY A 352 -17.45 0.82 17.09
N GLY A 353 -18.52 1.48 17.52
CA GLY A 353 -19.91 1.00 17.37
C GLY A 353 -20.65 1.55 16.16
N TRP A 354 -19.99 2.34 15.30
CA TRP A 354 -20.66 2.91 14.12
C TRP A 354 -20.85 1.85 13.02
N ASP A 355 -22.04 1.84 12.43
CA ASP A 355 -22.36 0.97 11.31
C ASP A 355 -21.40 1.21 10.13
N VAL A 356 -20.75 0.14 9.66
CA VAL A 356 -19.90 0.12 8.47
C VAL A 356 -20.52 -0.71 7.37
N LYS A 357 -20.33 -0.30 6.12
CA LYS A 357 -20.72 -1.07 4.94
C LYS A 357 -19.64 -1.03 3.88
N MET A 358 -19.49 -2.15 3.18
CA MET A 358 -18.73 -2.24 1.95
C MET A 358 -19.58 -1.77 0.79
N LYS A 359 -18.98 -0.96 -0.06
CA LYS A 359 -19.73 -0.07 -0.93
C LYS A 359 -18.98 0.00 -2.25
N GLN A 360 -19.59 -0.48 -3.34
CA GLN A 360 -19.00 -0.47 -4.67
C GLN A 360 -18.79 0.96 -5.22
N HIS A 361 -17.64 1.22 -5.84
CA HIS A 361 -17.30 2.47 -6.50
C HIS A 361 -17.00 2.23 -7.98
N PRO A 362 -17.41 3.16 -8.86
CA PRO A 362 -17.21 3.04 -10.30
C PRO A 362 -15.75 3.27 -10.74
N ALA A 363 -14.89 3.83 -9.88
CA ALA A 363 -13.51 4.17 -10.23
C ALA A 363 -12.53 3.68 -9.16
N ALA A 364 -11.33 3.28 -9.58
CA ALA A 364 -10.26 2.76 -8.73
C ALA A 364 -9.82 3.74 -7.63
N VAL A 365 -10.05 5.03 -7.84
CA VAL A 365 -9.55 6.13 -7.02
C VAL A 365 -10.71 6.93 -6.42
N PRO A 366 -10.65 7.36 -5.15
CA PRO A 366 -11.56 8.38 -4.64
C PRO A 366 -11.35 9.68 -5.44
N HIS A 367 -12.46 10.28 -5.89
CA HIS A 367 -12.54 11.35 -6.90
C HIS A 367 -11.60 12.57 -6.66
N GLU A 368 -11.18 13.26 -7.75
CA GLU A 368 -9.94 14.08 -7.96
C GLU A 368 -9.49 15.11 -6.90
N PRO A 369 -8.18 15.16 -6.57
CA PRO A 369 -7.26 16.08 -7.28
C PRO A 369 -6.10 15.39 -8.04
N GLY A 370 -5.88 15.71 -9.31
CA GLY A 370 -4.68 15.29 -10.08
C GLY A 370 -4.91 14.32 -11.25
N HIS A 371 -6.15 14.13 -11.67
CA HIS A 371 -6.55 13.27 -12.78
C HIS A 371 -6.74 14.16 -14.02
N GLY A 372 -5.56 14.50 -14.56
CA GLY A 372 -5.35 15.08 -15.88
C GLY A 372 -5.27 14.00 -16.97
N PRO A 373 -4.85 14.37 -18.20
CA PRO A 373 -4.32 13.43 -19.19
C PRO A 373 -3.28 12.59 -18.48
N ARG A 374 -3.15 11.32 -18.87
CA ARG A 374 -2.09 10.44 -18.35
C ARG A 374 -0.72 11.11 -18.37
N ASP A 375 -0.50 12.15 -19.18
CA ASP A 375 0.79 12.78 -19.39
C ASP A 375 1.17 13.86 -18.35
N LEU A 376 0.21 14.53 -17.71
CA LEU A 376 0.48 15.62 -16.74
C LEU A 376 0.77 15.11 -15.32
N PHE A 377 0.00 14.11 -14.87
CA PHE A 377 0.12 13.50 -13.54
C PHE A 377 -0.07 11.97 -13.56
N PRO A 378 0.67 11.22 -14.40
CA PRO A 378 0.45 9.80 -14.64
C PRO A 378 0.35 8.94 -13.39
N PHE A 379 1.19 9.22 -12.39
CA PHE A 379 1.24 8.44 -11.15
C PHE A 379 0.46 9.08 -10.00
N ALA A 380 -0.03 10.31 -10.14
CA ALA A 380 -0.89 10.94 -9.13
C ALA A 380 -2.39 10.68 -9.39
N SER A 381 -2.77 10.48 -10.66
CA SER A 381 -4.16 10.22 -11.11
C SER A 381 -4.84 9.02 -10.42
N GLY A 382 -4.05 8.14 -9.77
CA GLY A 382 -4.50 6.96 -9.04
C GLY A 382 -4.52 7.05 -7.51
N TRP A 383 -3.96 8.12 -6.91
CA TRP A 383 -3.38 8.02 -5.56
C TRP A 383 -3.49 9.27 -4.70
N SER A 384 -3.76 10.44 -5.30
CA SER A 384 -4.16 11.64 -4.56
C SER A 384 -5.58 11.47 -4.04
N ARG A 385 -5.78 11.72 -2.75
CA ARG A 385 -7.03 11.40 -2.05
C ARG A 385 -7.77 12.68 -1.75
N ASN A 386 -9.05 12.67 -2.08
CA ASN A 386 -9.98 13.66 -1.58
C ASN A 386 -10.31 13.31 -0.12
N GLU A 387 -9.78 14.09 0.81
CA GLU A 387 -9.97 13.91 2.27
C GLU A 387 -11.38 14.35 2.74
N LEU A 388 -12.27 14.71 1.80
CA LEU A 388 -13.71 14.91 2.03
C LEU A 388 -14.52 13.66 1.65
N CYS A 389 -13.91 12.64 1.02
CA CYS A 389 -14.65 11.48 0.55
C CYS A 389 -15.03 10.55 1.72
N PRO A 390 -16.30 10.06 1.81
CA PRO A 390 -16.76 9.23 2.93
C PRO A 390 -15.90 8.01 3.22
N ASN A 391 -15.38 7.31 2.21
CA ASN A 391 -14.51 6.15 2.43
C ASN A 391 -13.13 6.53 2.98
N VAL A 392 -12.59 7.68 2.57
CA VAL A 392 -11.31 8.18 3.08
C VAL A 392 -11.48 8.58 4.54
N ILE A 393 -12.51 9.36 4.85
CA ILE A 393 -12.90 9.74 6.22
C ILE A 393 -13.06 8.49 7.10
N SER A 394 -13.80 7.49 6.62
CA SER A 394 -14.04 6.25 7.36
C SER A 394 -12.75 5.50 7.65
N SER A 395 -11.87 5.37 6.65
CA SER A 395 -10.57 4.69 6.82
C SER A 395 -9.69 5.43 7.81
N ARG A 396 -9.63 6.76 7.75
CA ARG A 396 -8.87 7.60 8.69
C ARG A 396 -9.38 7.48 10.11
N LEU A 397 -10.68 7.54 10.31
CA LEU A 397 -11.31 7.36 11.62
C LEU A 397 -11.05 5.96 12.19
N MET A 398 -10.99 4.92 11.34
CA MET A 398 -10.52 3.58 11.75
C MET A 398 -9.01 3.52 12.04
N LEU A 399 -8.29 4.64 11.93
CA LEU A 399 -6.84 4.73 12.02
C LEU A 399 -6.13 3.80 11.04
N ALA A 400 -6.76 3.49 9.89
CA ALA A 400 -6.12 2.68 8.88
C ALA A 400 -4.88 3.41 8.34
N PRO A 401 -3.76 2.72 8.09
CA PRO A 401 -2.64 3.29 7.38
C PRO A 401 -3.10 3.82 6.03
N LEU A 402 -2.34 4.79 5.50
CA LEU A 402 -2.66 5.50 4.27
C LEU A 402 -3.22 4.58 3.16
N TYR A 403 -4.48 4.81 2.79
CA TYR A 403 -5.28 3.95 1.93
C TYR A 403 -5.55 4.61 0.58
N ALA A 404 -5.18 3.97 -0.52
CA ALA A 404 -5.31 4.55 -1.87
C ALA A 404 -6.61 4.17 -2.62
N GLY A 405 -7.50 3.38 -2.00
CA GLY A 405 -8.55 2.67 -2.72
C GLY A 405 -8.27 1.18 -2.73
N THR A 406 -9.16 0.39 -3.33
CA THR A 406 -8.89 -1.03 -3.58
C THR A 406 -7.93 -1.20 -4.73
N SER A 407 -6.88 -2.00 -4.51
CA SER A 407 -5.97 -2.38 -5.59
C SER A 407 -6.68 -3.26 -6.60
N GLY A 408 -6.87 -2.72 -7.81
CA GLY A 408 -7.32 -3.54 -8.94
C GLY A 408 -6.38 -4.73 -9.21
N HIS A 409 -5.09 -4.66 -8.82
CA HIS A 409 -4.19 -5.83 -8.93
C HIS A 409 -4.65 -6.97 -8.03
N ASN A 410 -4.96 -6.69 -6.76
CA ASN A 410 -5.46 -7.73 -5.86
C ASN A 410 -6.79 -8.30 -6.38
N GLN A 411 -7.76 -7.42 -6.65
CA GLN A 411 -9.09 -7.81 -7.09
C GLN A 411 -9.08 -8.59 -8.42
N GLY A 412 -8.38 -8.09 -9.43
CA GLY A 412 -8.28 -8.77 -10.73
C GLY A 412 -7.55 -10.11 -10.66
N ARG A 413 -6.73 -10.34 -9.63
CA ARG A 413 -6.07 -11.64 -9.39
C ARG A 413 -6.99 -12.63 -8.69
N ILE A 414 -7.78 -12.17 -7.73
CA ILE A 414 -8.86 -12.98 -7.14
C ILE A 414 -9.79 -13.46 -8.25
N LEU A 415 -10.27 -12.56 -9.12
CA LEU A 415 -11.14 -12.92 -10.23
C LEU A 415 -10.48 -13.90 -11.21
N ALA A 416 -9.20 -13.74 -11.53
CA ALA A 416 -8.49 -14.66 -12.42
C ALA A 416 -8.35 -16.08 -11.83
N TRP A 417 -8.12 -16.18 -10.52
CA TRP A 417 -8.10 -17.48 -9.83
C TRP A 417 -9.49 -18.11 -9.72
N LEU A 418 -10.54 -17.30 -9.55
CA LEU A 418 -11.92 -17.78 -9.59
C LEU A 418 -12.30 -18.30 -10.98
N GLU A 419 -11.78 -17.70 -12.06
CA GLU A 419 -11.95 -18.24 -13.42
C GLU A 419 -11.27 -19.59 -13.58
N LEU A 420 -10.08 -19.77 -13.00
CA LEU A 420 -9.41 -21.08 -12.98
C LEU A 420 -10.21 -22.11 -12.16
N ALA A 421 -10.79 -21.72 -11.02
CA ALA A 421 -11.59 -22.61 -10.19
C ALA A 421 -12.79 -23.24 -10.92
N LYS A 422 -13.34 -22.56 -11.95
CA LYS A 422 -14.38 -23.14 -12.82
C LYS A 422 -13.92 -24.39 -13.58
N ARG A 423 -12.60 -24.58 -13.74
CA ARG A 423 -11.97 -25.69 -14.48
C ARG A 423 -11.20 -26.62 -13.55
N GLU A 424 -10.70 -26.11 -12.43
CA GLU A 424 -9.93 -26.84 -11.43
C GLU A 424 -10.71 -26.96 -10.11
N LYS A 425 -11.50 -28.03 -9.98
CA LYS A 425 -12.36 -28.28 -8.79
C LYS A 425 -11.59 -28.36 -7.47
N SER A 426 -10.28 -28.66 -7.51
CA SER A 426 -9.44 -28.64 -6.30
C SER A 426 -9.37 -27.27 -5.64
N LEU A 427 -9.69 -26.18 -6.36
CA LEU A 427 -9.74 -24.82 -5.83
C LEU A 427 -11.05 -24.47 -5.11
N ASP A 428 -12.10 -25.29 -5.23
CA ASP A 428 -13.42 -25.01 -4.63
C ASP A 428 -13.40 -25.03 -3.10
N ALA A 429 -12.45 -25.73 -2.49
CA ALA A 429 -12.29 -25.79 -1.04
C ALA A 429 -11.41 -24.66 -0.46
N ILE A 430 -10.69 -23.90 -1.31
CA ILE A 430 -9.67 -22.94 -0.86
C ILE A 430 -10.27 -21.52 -0.78
N PRO A 431 -10.14 -20.78 0.34
CA PRO A 431 -10.64 -19.40 0.41
C PRO A 431 -9.76 -18.43 -0.41
N LEU A 432 -9.89 -18.46 -1.74
CA LEU A 432 -9.00 -17.79 -2.70
C LEU A 432 -8.87 -16.29 -2.42
N GLY A 433 -10.00 -15.58 -2.22
CA GLY A 433 -9.99 -14.16 -1.89
C GLY A 433 -9.13 -13.82 -0.66
N LEU A 434 -9.19 -14.64 0.39
CA LEU A 434 -8.44 -14.43 1.63
C LEU A 434 -6.96 -14.75 1.47
N VAL A 435 -6.65 -15.89 0.83
CA VAL A 435 -5.26 -16.33 0.59
C VAL A 435 -4.50 -15.30 -0.24
N ILE A 436 -5.10 -14.84 -1.33
CA ILE A 436 -4.51 -13.86 -2.24
C ILE A 436 -4.35 -12.51 -1.54
N SER A 437 -5.34 -12.05 -0.78
CA SER A 437 -5.28 -10.77 -0.05
C SER A 437 -4.25 -10.79 1.07
N ALA A 438 -4.15 -11.87 1.84
CA ALA A 438 -3.14 -12.06 2.88
C ALA A 438 -1.73 -12.09 2.27
N GLY A 439 -1.52 -12.89 1.23
CA GLY A 439 -0.23 -12.99 0.53
C GLY A 439 0.21 -11.66 -0.08
N TYR A 440 -0.70 -10.92 -0.74
CA TYR A 440 -0.37 -9.59 -1.26
C TYR A 440 -0.02 -8.59 -0.15
N SER A 441 -0.67 -8.68 1.02
CA SER A 441 -0.33 -7.83 2.16
C SER A 441 1.14 -8.03 2.56
N VAL A 442 1.60 -9.28 2.61
CA VAL A 442 2.99 -9.62 2.93
C VAL A 442 3.95 -9.16 1.83
N LEU A 443 3.69 -9.57 0.58
CA LEU A 443 4.52 -9.24 -0.58
C LEU A 443 4.66 -7.72 -0.74
N TRP A 444 3.56 -6.99 -0.70
CA TRP A 444 3.59 -5.56 -0.91
C TRP A 444 4.24 -4.81 0.24
N ARG A 445 3.90 -5.16 1.48
CA ARG A 445 4.35 -4.39 2.63
C ARG A 445 5.84 -4.59 2.95
N LEU A 446 6.36 -5.80 2.73
CA LEU A 446 7.73 -6.15 3.11
C LEU A 446 8.71 -6.23 1.92
N TYR A 447 8.23 -6.58 0.72
CA TYR A 447 9.12 -6.96 -0.40
C TYR A 447 8.99 -6.11 -1.66
N TYR A 448 7.96 -5.27 -1.78
CA TYR A 448 7.72 -4.46 -2.99
C TYR A 448 7.68 -2.96 -2.73
N ASP A 449 6.90 -2.52 -1.74
CA ASP A 449 6.72 -1.10 -1.50
C ASP A 449 7.96 -0.51 -0.84
N LYS A 450 8.52 0.57 -1.40
CA LYS A 450 9.69 1.29 -0.87
C LYS A 450 9.37 2.74 -0.44
N ARG A 451 8.11 3.12 -0.40
CA ARG A 451 7.65 4.49 -0.10
C ARG A 451 7.63 4.79 1.40
N VAL A 452 7.77 6.07 1.79
CA VAL A 452 7.62 6.53 3.18
C VAL A 452 6.14 6.64 3.53
N SER A 453 5.30 6.98 2.55
CA SER A 453 3.83 6.93 2.64
C SER A 453 3.32 5.48 2.57
N GLY A 454 2.29 5.17 3.37
CA GLY A 454 1.65 3.86 3.37
C GLY A 454 0.90 3.64 2.06
N PHE A 455 1.15 2.54 1.38
CA PHE A 455 0.37 2.14 0.22
C PHE A 455 0.40 0.62 0.18
N HIS A 456 -0.52 0.03 -0.59
CA HIS A 456 -0.65 -1.42 -0.63
C HIS A 456 -0.83 -1.98 0.78
N THR A 457 -1.71 -1.31 1.52
CA THR A 457 -1.95 -1.61 2.94
C THR A 457 -2.68 -2.93 3.06
N MET A 458 -2.51 -3.58 4.20
CA MET A 458 -3.33 -4.73 4.56
C MET A 458 -4.82 -4.36 4.59
N PHE A 459 -5.12 -3.13 5.01
CA PHE A 459 -6.47 -2.59 4.96
C PHE A 459 -7.03 -2.48 3.52
N GLU A 460 -6.16 -2.18 2.54
CA GLU A 460 -6.51 -2.14 1.11
C GLU A 460 -6.71 -3.53 0.50
N THR A 461 -5.82 -4.47 0.80
CA THR A 461 -5.89 -5.84 0.25
C THR A 461 -7.15 -6.54 0.72
N PHE A 462 -7.49 -6.52 2.01
CA PHE A 462 -8.66 -7.24 2.52
C PHE A 462 -10.00 -6.64 2.08
N GLN A 463 -10.06 -5.37 1.64
CA GLN A 463 -11.27 -4.87 0.95
C GLN A 463 -11.49 -5.56 -0.40
N GLY A 464 -10.42 -6.08 -1.01
CA GLY A 464 -10.46 -6.79 -2.28
C GLY A 464 -11.23 -8.11 -2.21
N THR A 465 -11.40 -8.73 -1.03
CA THR A 465 -12.11 -10.00 -0.88
C THR A 465 -13.57 -9.92 -1.31
N TYR A 466 -14.16 -8.72 -1.38
CA TYR A 466 -15.55 -8.52 -1.82
C TYR A 466 -15.80 -8.78 -3.30
N VAL A 467 -14.75 -8.89 -4.12
CA VAL A 467 -14.92 -9.37 -5.50
C VAL A 467 -15.06 -10.88 -5.57
N ASP A 468 -14.72 -11.59 -4.48
CA ASP A 468 -15.03 -13.00 -4.33
C ASP A 468 -16.50 -13.12 -3.90
N THR A 469 -17.34 -13.45 -4.87
CA THR A 469 -18.77 -13.71 -4.67
C THR A 469 -19.06 -15.18 -4.39
N THR A 470 -18.03 -16.02 -4.30
CA THR A 470 -18.22 -17.42 -3.93
C THR A 470 -18.48 -17.49 -2.43
N VAL A 471 -19.73 -17.80 -2.07
CA VAL A 471 -20.10 -18.00 -0.67
C VAL A 471 -19.48 -19.30 -0.19
N ARG A 472 -18.59 -19.21 0.80
CA ARG A 472 -17.96 -20.38 1.43
C ARG A 472 -18.14 -20.25 2.94
N ASP A 473 -18.68 -21.28 3.59
CA ASP A 473 -18.70 -21.32 5.05
C ASP A 473 -17.29 -21.65 5.55
N LEU A 474 -16.59 -20.62 6.01
CA LEU A 474 -15.23 -20.75 6.52
C LEU A 474 -15.19 -21.04 8.02
N ARG A 475 -16.33 -21.17 8.71
CA ARG A 475 -16.38 -21.41 10.16
C ARG A 475 -15.81 -22.77 10.55
N GLY A 476 -15.84 -23.74 9.64
CA GLY A 476 -15.26 -25.08 9.85
C GLY A 476 -13.75 -25.17 9.70
N LEU A 477 -13.07 -24.12 9.20
CA LEU A 477 -11.61 -24.15 9.05
C LEU A 477 -10.88 -24.10 10.41
N PRO A 478 -9.67 -24.64 10.55
CA PRO A 478 -8.91 -24.53 11.80
C PRO A 478 -8.53 -23.06 12.11
N ARG A 479 -8.55 -22.69 13.40
CA ARG A 479 -8.00 -21.42 13.93
C ARG A 479 -6.73 -21.72 14.75
N PRO A 480 -5.56 -21.86 14.11
CA PRO A 480 -4.32 -22.14 14.82
C PRO A 480 -3.96 -21.00 15.78
N ALA A 481 -3.71 -21.33 17.05
CA ALA A 481 -3.39 -20.37 18.10
C ALA A 481 -2.01 -19.72 17.87
N GLU A 482 -1.11 -20.46 17.23
CA GLU A 482 0.22 -20.01 16.81
C GLU A 482 0.19 -19.05 15.60
N ASP A 483 -0.97 -18.87 14.97
CA ASP A 483 -1.17 -17.96 13.84
C ASP A 483 -2.36 -17.01 14.10
N PRO A 484 -2.17 -16.06 15.03
CA PRO A 484 -3.27 -15.23 15.52
C PRO A 484 -3.82 -14.30 14.45
N VAL A 485 -3.02 -13.90 13.46
CA VAL A 485 -3.47 -12.99 12.39
C VAL A 485 -4.25 -13.75 11.33
N TRP A 486 -3.81 -14.93 10.90
CA TRP A 486 -4.61 -15.75 9.98
C TRP A 486 -5.93 -16.17 10.62
N SER A 487 -5.91 -16.58 11.89
CA SER A 487 -7.13 -16.87 12.64
C SER A 487 -8.07 -15.66 12.69
N ALA A 488 -7.53 -14.45 12.94
CA ALA A 488 -8.33 -13.22 12.88
C ALA A 488 -8.90 -12.91 11.48
N VAL A 489 -8.18 -13.25 10.40
CA VAL A 489 -8.71 -13.15 9.03
C VAL A 489 -9.91 -14.07 8.86
N LEU A 490 -9.80 -15.34 9.27
CA LEU A 490 -10.87 -16.32 9.16
C LEU A 490 -12.09 -15.94 10.00
N ASP A 491 -11.88 -15.47 11.22
CA ASP A 491 -12.96 -15.05 12.14
C ASP A 491 -13.70 -13.81 11.63
N ALA A 492 -12.98 -12.89 10.98
CA ALA A 492 -13.58 -11.73 10.35
C ALA A 492 -14.20 -12.03 8.97
N SER A 493 -14.06 -13.24 8.44
CA SER A 493 -14.47 -13.61 7.07
C SER A 493 -15.28 -14.91 7.00
N PRO A 494 -16.34 -15.11 7.84
CA PRO A 494 -17.04 -16.38 7.92
C PRO A 494 -17.66 -16.86 6.59
N GLU A 495 -17.91 -15.94 5.66
CA GLU A 495 -18.51 -16.20 4.34
C GLU A 495 -17.51 -15.97 3.17
N GLY A 496 -16.22 -15.85 3.46
CA GLY A 496 -15.17 -15.54 2.47
C GLY A 496 -14.93 -14.05 2.21
N GLN A 497 -15.88 -13.19 2.57
CA GLN A 497 -15.73 -11.73 2.51
C GLN A 497 -15.32 -11.17 3.87
N THR A 498 -14.21 -10.42 3.94
CA THR A 498 -13.67 -9.92 5.20
C THR A 498 -14.43 -8.70 5.72
N ASN A 499 -15.00 -8.78 6.92
CA ASN A 499 -15.36 -7.59 7.68
C ASN A 499 -14.08 -6.83 8.08
N VAL A 500 -13.65 -5.92 7.22
CA VAL A 500 -12.36 -5.22 7.33
C VAL A 500 -12.26 -4.38 8.61
N SER A 501 -13.37 -3.80 9.08
CA SER A 501 -13.37 -3.03 10.34
C SER A 501 -13.12 -3.94 11.55
N THR A 502 -13.78 -5.09 11.61
CA THR A 502 -13.57 -6.08 12.67
C THR A 502 -12.15 -6.62 12.62
N PHE A 503 -11.70 -7.07 11.44
CA PHE A 503 -10.34 -7.59 11.26
C PHE A 503 -9.28 -6.58 11.71
N TRP A 504 -9.38 -5.34 11.22
CA TRP A 504 -8.44 -4.28 11.55
C TRP A 504 -8.44 -3.94 13.05
N SER A 505 -9.62 -3.88 13.67
CA SER A 505 -9.76 -3.68 15.11
C SER A 505 -9.12 -4.81 15.92
N THR A 506 -9.23 -6.06 15.43
CA THR A 506 -8.54 -7.20 16.04
C THR A 506 -7.03 -7.08 15.92
N CYS A 507 -6.49 -6.66 14.78
CA CYS A 507 -5.05 -6.39 14.65
C CYS A 507 -4.57 -5.30 15.61
N ILE A 508 -5.33 -4.22 15.76
CA ILE A 508 -5.05 -3.18 16.77
C ILE A 508 -5.07 -3.77 18.18
N LYS A 509 -6.02 -4.65 18.52
CA LYS A 509 -6.05 -5.29 19.84
C LYS A 509 -4.88 -6.24 20.08
N LEU A 510 -4.48 -7.00 19.06
CA LEU A 510 -3.38 -7.98 19.14
C LEU A 510 -2.04 -7.30 19.40
N PHE A 511 -1.77 -6.20 18.70
CA PHE A 511 -0.44 -5.59 18.68
C PHE A 511 -0.38 -4.19 19.31
N GLY A 512 -1.53 -3.61 19.63
CA GLY A 512 -1.67 -2.28 20.20
C GLY A 512 -0.86 -2.10 21.47
N LYS A 513 -0.21 -0.96 21.57
CA LYS A 513 0.48 -0.50 22.79
C LYS A 513 -0.12 0.85 23.17
N THR A 514 -0.19 1.13 24.46
CA THR A 514 -0.74 2.38 24.99
C THR A 514 0.26 3.08 25.90
N GLY A 515 0.22 4.41 25.95
CA GLY A 515 1.05 5.23 26.85
C GLY A 515 2.45 5.53 26.31
N GLN A 516 3.20 6.41 26.99
CA GLN A 516 4.56 6.78 26.58
C GLN A 516 5.62 5.83 27.17
N PRO A 517 6.65 5.40 26.42
CA PRO A 517 6.95 5.68 25.01
C PRO A 517 6.41 4.61 24.04
N VAL A 518 5.16 4.74 23.57
CA VAL A 518 4.47 3.79 22.67
C VAL A 518 5.32 3.39 21.44
N LEU A 519 6.10 4.34 20.94
CA LEU A 519 6.90 4.19 19.73
C LEU A 519 8.12 3.30 19.96
N HIS A 520 8.78 3.47 21.10
CA HIS A 520 9.91 2.62 21.46
C HIS A 520 9.43 1.18 21.64
N ALA A 521 8.25 0.98 22.25
CA ALA A 521 7.62 -0.33 22.36
C ALA A 521 7.36 -0.95 20.99
N PHE A 522 6.78 -0.19 20.03
CA PHE A 522 6.57 -0.69 18.67
C PHE A 522 7.86 -1.05 17.95
N LYS A 523 8.91 -0.22 18.08
CA LYS A 523 10.21 -0.52 17.46
C LYS A 523 10.81 -1.81 18.01
N SER A 524 10.77 -2.01 19.32
CA SER A 524 11.25 -3.22 19.97
C SER A 524 10.46 -4.46 19.52
N GLU A 525 9.14 -4.38 19.50
CA GLU A 525 8.27 -5.50 19.09
C GLU A 525 8.50 -5.88 17.61
N LEU A 526 8.69 -4.87 16.77
CA LEU A 526 9.00 -5.06 15.36
C LEU A 526 10.34 -5.76 15.14
N ALA A 527 11.39 -5.35 15.88
CA ALA A 527 12.69 -6.00 15.82
C ALA A 527 12.59 -7.48 16.23
N LYS A 528 11.91 -7.78 17.34
CA LYS A 528 11.66 -9.14 17.82
C LYS A 528 10.88 -9.99 16.81
N SER A 529 9.81 -9.42 16.25
CA SER A 529 8.97 -10.12 15.26
C SER A 529 9.73 -10.42 13.97
N ARG A 530 10.61 -9.51 13.55
CA ARG A 530 11.52 -9.73 12.42
C ARG A 530 12.53 -10.83 12.72
N GLU A 531 13.18 -10.77 13.88
CA GLU A 531 14.16 -11.79 14.28
C GLU A 531 13.50 -13.17 14.31
N ALA A 532 12.31 -13.30 14.90
CA ALA A 532 11.55 -14.54 14.88
C ALA A 532 11.24 -15.03 13.45
N ALA A 533 10.90 -14.14 12.52
CA ALA A 533 10.70 -14.51 11.12
C ALA A 533 11.99 -15.00 10.43
N LEU A 534 13.14 -14.41 10.73
CA LEU A 534 14.43 -14.83 10.19
C LEU A 534 14.93 -16.14 10.80
N VAL A 535 14.63 -16.39 12.06
CA VAL A 535 14.92 -17.68 12.74
C VAL A 535 14.09 -18.80 12.15
N ASP A 536 12.80 -18.56 11.88
CA ASP A 536 11.91 -19.57 11.28
C ASP A 536 12.31 -19.91 9.83
N PHE A 537 12.97 -18.98 9.14
CA PHE A 537 13.40 -19.16 7.74
C PHE A 537 14.88 -18.76 7.54
N PRO A 538 15.83 -19.60 7.98
CA PRO A 538 17.26 -19.31 7.85
C PRO A 538 17.68 -19.03 6.40
N GLY A 539 18.51 -18.01 6.20
CA GLY A 539 19.00 -17.61 4.88
C GLY A 539 18.03 -16.72 4.09
N THR A 540 16.85 -16.40 4.62
CA THR A 540 15.94 -15.44 3.97
C THR A 540 16.27 -13.99 4.29
N VAL A 541 15.80 -13.07 3.46
CA VAL A 541 16.00 -11.62 3.63
C VAL A 541 14.64 -10.90 3.67
N ILE A 542 14.54 -9.83 4.46
CA ILE A 542 13.40 -8.91 4.48
C ILE A 542 13.88 -7.52 3.99
N PRO A 543 13.70 -7.17 2.70
CA PRO A 543 14.44 -6.07 2.06
C PRO A 543 14.26 -4.68 2.68
N ARG A 544 13.10 -4.38 3.27
CA ARG A 544 12.81 -3.07 3.89
C ARG A 544 13.55 -2.82 5.21
N TRP A 545 14.34 -3.77 5.68
CA TRP A 545 15.02 -3.74 6.98
C TRP A 545 16.54 -3.84 6.84
N SER A 546 17.06 -3.94 5.61
CA SER A 546 18.47 -4.22 5.33
C SER A 546 19.05 -5.36 6.23
N THR A 547 20.36 -5.52 6.24
CA THR A 547 21.05 -6.33 7.27
C THR A 547 21.21 -5.57 8.59
N THR A 548 20.84 -4.28 8.65
CA THR A 548 20.94 -3.48 9.87
C THR A 548 19.78 -3.77 10.81
N ASP A 549 19.99 -3.49 12.10
CA ASP A 549 18.97 -3.66 13.14
C ASP A 549 17.96 -2.50 13.19
N ASP A 550 18.11 -1.48 12.32
CA ASP A 550 17.24 -0.30 12.34
C ASP A 550 15.92 -0.57 11.59
N VAL A 551 14.85 -0.66 12.38
CA VAL A 551 13.47 -0.89 11.94
C VAL A 551 12.89 0.24 11.07
N ASP A 552 13.52 1.42 11.10
CA ASP A 552 13.18 2.59 10.29
C ASP A 552 14.09 2.74 9.05
N ALA A 553 15.19 1.98 8.96
CA ALA A 553 16.11 2.05 7.85
C ALA A 553 15.49 1.44 6.58
N THR A 554 15.06 2.30 5.67
CA THR A 554 14.71 1.89 4.31
C THR A 554 15.98 1.75 3.49
N ALA A 555 16.32 0.52 3.06
CA ALA A 555 17.41 0.33 2.12
C ALA A 555 17.16 1.14 0.83
N PRO A 556 18.10 2.00 0.40
CA PRO A 556 17.87 2.92 -0.73
C PRO A 556 17.69 2.18 -2.07
N GLU A 557 18.22 0.96 -2.20
CA GLU A 557 18.15 0.16 -3.42
C GLU A 557 17.87 -1.31 -3.06
N VAL A 558 17.34 -2.09 -4.01
CA VAL A 558 17.33 -3.56 -3.86
C VAL A 558 18.76 -4.05 -4.13
N ASN A 559 19.74 -3.53 -3.40
CA ASN A 559 21.08 -4.12 -3.36
C ASN A 559 21.09 -5.38 -2.49
N THR A 560 19.94 -5.81 -1.98
CA THR A 560 19.81 -7.10 -1.28
C THR A 560 20.07 -8.30 -2.18
N TRP A 561 20.07 -8.12 -3.50
CA TRP A 561 20.27 -9.19 -4.48
C TRP A 561 21.61 -9.12 -5.22
N ALA A 562 22.46 -8.14 -4.89
CA ALA A 562 23.76 -7.90 -5.52
C ALA A 562 24.85 -8.76 -4.88
#